data_AF-A0A8C4R938-F1
#
_entry.id   AF-A0A8C4R938-F1
#
_cell.length_a   1.000
_cell.length_b   1.000
_cell.length_c   1.000
_cell.angle_alpha   90.00
_cell.angle_beta   90.00
_cell.angle_gamma   90.00
#
_symmetry.space_group_name_H-M   'P 1'
#
loop_
_entity.id
_entity.type
_entity.pdbx_description
1 polymer ?
#
loop_
_entity_poly.entity_id
_entity_poly.type
_entity_poly.pdbx_seq_one_letter_code
_entity_poly.pdbx_strand_id
1 'polypeptide(L)'
;MLEKFHHFQCQAELYYAFHFIQRFTDDPFTSLLPESIFNIARFLLHSTTKVVPPGISKVKILSVLAKQSRALGAYKLARFCYDQLLTLQIPPALQDSVELGSLTILSKPFKDNDDLIPMCYRCSSNNPLFNSQGHVCVNCHQPFVYSFSSFARRLGVPASDRG
;
A
#
# COMPACT_ATOMS: atom_id res chain seq x y z
N MET A 1 -4.32 23.32 18.65
CA MET A 1 -5.62 22.86 18.08
C MET A 1 -5.41 22.19 16.72
N LEU A 2 -4.60 22.78 15.83
CA LEU A 2 -4.28 22.24 14.49
C LEU A 2 -3.60 20.85 14.51
N GLU A 3 -2.68 20.60 15.44
CA GLU A 3 -1.99 19.30 15.53
C GLU A 3 -2.95 18.14 15.83
N LYS A 4 -3.90 18.35 16.76
CA LYS A 4 -4.94 17.37 17.07
C LYS A 4 -5.84 17.10 15.86
N PHE A 5 -6.19 18.15 15.12
CA PHE A 5 -6.94 18.02 13.89
C PHE A 5 -6.20 17.16 12.86
N HIS A 6 -4.93 17.45 12.58
CA HIS A 6 -4.13 16.65 11.62
C HIS A 6 -3.94 15.21 12.07
N HIS A 7 -3.78 14.98 13.38
CA HIS A 7 -3.71 13.63 13.93
C HIS A 7 -4.99 12.83 13.66
N PHE A 8 -6.16 13.37 14.01
CA PHE A 8 -7.43 12.69 13.78
C PHE A 8 -7.79 12.58 12.30
N GLN A 9 -7.44 13.57 11.49
CA GLN A 9 -7.60 13.49 10.04
C GLN A 9 -6.79 12.33 9.46
N CYS A 10 -5.51 12.21 9.80
CA CYS A 10 -4.66 11.11 9.36
C CYS A 10 -5.23 9.75 9.79
N GLN A 11 -5.70 9.63 11.04
CA GLN A 11 -6.35 8.40 11.50
C GLN A 11 -7.62 8.08 10.71
N ALA A 12 -8.47 9.06 10.45
CA ALA A 12 -9.70 8.88 9.66
C ALA A 12 -9.39 8.39 8.24
N GLU A 13 -8.36 8.97 7.59
CA GLU A 13 -7.90 8.54 6.26
C GLU A 13 -7.41 7.08 6.26
N LEU A 14 -6.71 6.64 7.31
CA LEU A 14 -6.25 5.25 7.45
C LEU A 14 -7.40 4.28 7.66
N TYR A 15 -8.37 4.60 8.54
CA TYR A 15 -9.53 3.74 8.76
C TYR A 15 -10.42 3.64 7.52
N TYR A 16 -10.60 4.77 6.81
CA TYR A 16 -11.34 4.80 5.55
C TYR A 16 -10.68 3.91 4.50
N ALA A 17 -9.36 4.02 4.32
CA ALA A 17 -8.63 3.15 3.39
C ALA A 17 -8.69 1.66 3.83
N PHE A 18 -8.54 1.39 5.13
CA PHE A 18 -8.57 0.04 5.67
C PHE A 18 -9.94 -0.64 5.53
N HIS A 19 -11.04 0.13 5.60
CA HIS A 19 -12.39 -0.40 5.39
C HIS A 19 -12.52 -1.18 4.06
N PHE A 20 -11.90 -0.70 2.99
CA PHE A 20 -11.91 -1.40 1.69
C PHE A 20 -11.10 -2.70 1.73
N ILE A 21 -9.95 -2.73 2.41
CA ILE A 21 -9.13 -3.94 2.58
C ILE A 21 -9.85 -4.98 3.43
N GLN A 22 -10.48 -4.54 4.52
CA GLN A 22 -11.28 -5.40 5.38
C GLN A 22 -12.40 -6.04 4.58
N ARG A 23 -13.19 -5.24 3.85
CA ARG A 23 -14.29 -5.73 3.02
C ARG A 23 -13.82 -6.69 1.92
N PHE A 24 -12.70 -6.40 1.26
CA PHE A 24 -12.12 -7.30 0.25
C PHE A 24 -11.60 -8.62 0.84
N THR A 25 -11.22 -8.63 2.11
CA THR A 25 -10.79 -9.87 2.79
C THR A 25 -12.00 -10.72 3.19
N ASP A 26 -13.09 -10.08 3.57
CA ASP A 26 -14.30 -10.75 4.06
C ASP A 26 -15.23 -11.19 2.90
N ASP A 27 -15.27 -10.43 1.80
CA ASP A 27 -16.09 -10.69 0.61
C ASP A 27 -15.23 -10.63 -0.68
N PRO A 28 -15.19 -11.71 -1.48
CA PRO A 28 -14.43 -11.74 -2.73
C PRO A 28 -15.02 -10.83 -3.83
N PHE A 29 -16.26 -10.36 -3.68
CA PHE A 29 -16.91 -9.49 -4.64
C PHE A 29 -16.71 -8.02 -4.28
N THR A 30 -16.14 -7.27 -5.20
CA THR A 30 -15.89 -5.85 -5.06
C THR A 30 -16.14 -5.13 -6.37
N SER A 31 -16.73 -3.94 -6.29
CA SER A 31 -16.86 -3.05 -7.44
C SER A 31 -15.58 -2.28 -7.73
N LEU A 32 -14.55 -2.41 -6.88
CA LEU A 32 -13.27 -1.74 -7.07
C LEU A 32 -12.42 -2.47 -8.12
N LEU A 33 -11.75 -1.68 -8.96
CA LEU A 33 -10.74 -2.18 -9.87
C LEU A 33 -9.55 -2.77 -9.09
N PRO A 34 -8.88 -3.83 -9.60
CA PRO A 34 -7.70 -4.41 -8.96
C PRO A 34 -6.61 -3.38 -8.63
N GLU A 35 -6.40 -2.40 -9.51
CA GLU A 35 -5.45 -1.30 -9.35
C GLU A 35 -5.82 -0.39 -8.17
N SER A 36 -7.11 -0.16 -7.93
CA SER A 36 -7.57 0.63 -6.78
C SER A 36 -7.27 -0.09 -5.48
N ILE A 37 -7.53 -1.39 -5.40
CA ILE A 37 -7.24 -2.20 -4.20
C ILE A 37 -5.73 -2.26 -3.97
N PHE A 38 -4.95 -2.46 -5.03
CA PHE A 38 -3.49 -2.38 -4.99
C PHE A 38 -3.01 -1.04 -4.42
N ASN A 39 -3.54 0.07 -4.94
CA ASN A 39 -3.15 1.41 -4.50
C ASN A 39 -3.56 1.70 -3.05
N ILE A 40 -4.75 1.26 -2.63
CA ILE A 40 -5.22 1.35 -1.23
C ILE A 40 -4.28 0.59 -0.31
N ALA A 41 -4.01 -0.69 -0.62
CA ALA A 41 -3.16 -1.53 0.21
C ALA A 41 -1.73 -0.98 0.30
N ARG A 42 -1.21 -0.43 -0.81
CA ARG A 42 0.10 0.20 -0.86
C ARG A 42 0.15 1.54 -0.13
N PHE A 43 -0.93 2.31 -0.14
CA PHE A 43 -1.05 3.51 0.67
C PHE A 43 -0.94 3.12 2.15
N LEU A 44 -1.76 2.17 2.61
CA LEU A 44 -1.75 1.69 3.99
C LEU A 44 -0.38 1.13 4.40
N LEU A 45 0.30 0.38 3.53
CA LEU A 45 1.64 -0.16 3.83
C LEU A 45 2.63 0.97 4.17
N HIS A 46 2.67 2.03 3.37
CA HIS A 46 3.55 3.18 3.62
C HIS A 46 3.18 3.93 4.89
N SER A 47 1.89 4.11 5.16
CA SER A 47 1.43 4.84 6.36
C SER A 47 1.66 4.05 7.65
N THR A 48 1.54 2.72 7.59
CA THR A 48 1.64 1.81 8.75
C THR A 48 3.05 1.29 9.01
N THR A 49 4.06 1.84 8.30
CA THR A 49 5.47 1.45 8.50
C THR A 49 5.99 1.88 9.89
N LYS A 50 5.59 3.07 10.37
CA LYS A 50 6.07 3.63 11.65
C LYS A 50 5.15 3.28 12.83
N VAL A 51 3.86 3.56 12.70
CA VAL A 51 2.86 3.33 13.75
C VAL A 51 1.63 2.71 13.12
N VAL A 52 1.12 1.65 13.73
CA VAL A 52 -0.13 1.01 13.32
C VAL A 52 -1.22 1.44 14.29
N PRO A 53 -2.26 2.17 13.83
CA PRO A 53 -3.44 2.48 14.65
C PRO A 53 -4.14 1.21 15.12
N PRO A 54 -4.82 1.24 16.29
CA PRO A 54 -5.57 0.09 16.79
C PRO A 54 -6.67 -0.33 15.79
N GLY A 55 -6.92 -1.64 15.66
CA GLY A 55 -7.94 -2.17 14.75
C GLY A 55 -7.50 -2.30 13.29
N ILE A 56 -6.33 -1.79 12.90
CA ILE A 56 -5.76 -2.01 11.56
C ILE A 56 -4.88 -3.27 11.57
N SER A 57 -5.26 -4.28 10.79
CA SER A 57 -4.48 -5.52 10.66
C SER A 57 -3.43 -5.40 9.56
N LYS A 58 -2.15 -5.39 9.97
CA LYS A 58 -1.01 -5.40 9.04
C LYS A 58 -0.97 -6.67 8.18
N VAL A 59 -1.38 -7.82 8.73
CA VAL A 59 -1.47 -9.09 8.00
C VAL A 59 -2.48 -8.98 6.85
N LYS A 60 -3.67 -8.42 7.10
CA LYS A 60 -4.67 -8.21 6.02
C LYS A 60 -4.12 -7.30 4.93
N ILE A 61 -3.53 -6.16 5.30
CA ILE A 61 -2.92 -5.22 4.33
C ILE A 61 -1.87 -5.92 3.45
N LEU A 62 -0.91 -6.61 4.07
CA LEU A 62 0.16 -7.29 3.34
C LEU A 62 -0.37 -8.44 2.48
N SER A 63 -1.33 -9.23 2.97
CA SER A 63 -1.90 -10.35 2.23
C SER A 63 -2.66 -9.90 0.98
N VAL A 64 -3.44 -8.83 1.08
CA VAL A 64 -4.15 -8.24 -0.05
C VAL A 64 -3.15 -7.61 -1.02
N LEU A 65 -2.16 -6.86 -0.52
CA LEU A 65 -1.14 -6.27 -1.37
C LEU A 65 -0.33 -7.35 -2.11
N ALA A 66 0.05 -8.45 -1.46
CA ALA A 66 0.78 -9.55 -2.09
C ALA A 66 -0.04 -10.19 -3.23
N LYS A 67 -1.31 -10.48 -2.97
CA LYS A 67 -2.24 -11.04 -3.98
C LYS A 67 -2.40 -10.11 -5.18
N GLN A 68 -2.66 -8.83 -4.95
CA GLN A 68 -2.86 -7.85 -6.03
C GLN A 68 -1.55 -7.54 -6.78
N SER A 69 -0.43 -7.45 -6.06
CA SER A 69 0.89 -7.22 -6.67
C SER A 69 1.25 -8.36 -7.63
N ARG A 70 0.96 -9.60 -7.24
CA ARG A 70 1.16 -10.76 -8.12
C ARG A 70 0.24 -10.72 -9.34
N ALA A 71 -1.04 -10.36 -9.17
CA ALA A 71 -2.00 -10.29 -10.26
C ALA A 71 -1.62 -9.21 -11.30
N LEU A 72 -1.12 -8.06 -10.85
CA LEU A 72 -0.72 -6.93 -11.70
C LEU A 72 0.73 -7.01 -12.22
N GLY A 73 1.49 -8.05 -11.85
CA GLY A 73 2.87 -8.25 -12.29
C GLY A 73 3.94 -7.48 -11.50
N ALA A 74 3.60 -6.90 -10.35
CA ALA A 74 4.54 -6.34 -9.38
C ALA A 74 5.19 -7.44 -8.51
N TYR A 75 6.00 -8.30 -9.11
CA TYR A 75 6.52 -9.50 -8.43
C TYR A 75 7.58 -9.20 -7.36
N LYS A 76 8.37 -8.12 -7.50
CA LYS A 76 9.35 -7.73 -6.48
C LYS A 76 8.63 -7.19 -5.24
N LEU A 77 7.59 -6.39 -5.41
CA LEU A 77 6.73 -5.96 -4.29
C LEU A 77 6.01 -7.15 -3.64
N ALA A 78 5.51 -8.10 -4.44
CA ALA A 78 4.84 -9.29 -3.92
C ALA A 78 5.77 -10.11 -3.01
N ARG A 79 7.03 -10.34 -3.42
CA ARG A 79 8.04 -11.02 -2.59
C ARG A 79 8.27 -10.30 -1.26
N PHE A 80 8.50 -8.99 -1.32
CA PHE A 80 8.66 -8.18 -0.13
C PHE A 80 7.47 -8.36 0.84
N CYS A 81 6.24 -8.40 0.32
CA CYS A 81 5.06 -8.60 1.16
C CYS A 81 5.02 -10.00 1.77
N TYR A 82 5.36 -11.06 1.03
CA TYR A 82 5.41 -12.42 1.55
C TYR A 82 6.51 -12.59 2.62
N ASP A 83 7.70 -12.04 2.39
CA ASP A 83 8.80 -12.06 3.36
C ASP A 83 8.36 -11.41 4.68
N GLN A 84 7.69 -10.25 4.59
CA GLN A 84 7.15 -9.56 5.77
C GLN A 84 6.02 -10.34 6.45
N LEU A 85 5.15 -11.02 5.70
CA LEU A 85 4.07 -11.84 6.27
C LEU A 85 4.62 -12.99 7.10
N LEU A 86 5.70 -13.64 6.66
CA LEU A 86 6.32 -14.76 7.38
C LEU A 86 6.93 -14.34 8.72
N THR A 87 7.21 -13.05 8.92
CA THR A 87 7.66 -12.52 10.22
C THR A 87 6.52 -12.22 11.20
N LEU A 88 5.26 -12.35 10.78
CA LEU A 88 4.08 -12.01 11.55
C LEU A 88 3.28 -13.26 11.92
N GLN A 89 2.45 -13.14 12.95
CA GLN A 89 1.49 -14.18 13.33
C GLN A 89 0.30 -14.14 12.36
N ILE A 90 0.22 -15.13 11.47
CA ILE A 90 -0.82 -15.21 10.43
C ILE A 90 -2.03 -15.97 10.99
N PRO A 91 -3.27 -15.47 10.82
CA PRO A 91 -4.47 -16.22 11.18
C PRO A 91 -4.58 -17.52 10.37
N PRO A 92 -5.04 -18.65 10.97
CA PRO A 92 -5.11 -19.94 10.28
C PRO A 92 -5.86 -19.92 8.94
N ALA A 93 -6.94 -19.12 8.85
CA ALA A 93 -7.73 -18.97 7.62
C ALA A 93 -6.95 -18.39 6.43
N LEU A 94 -5.85 -17.67 6.66
CA LEU A 94 -5.01 -17.07 5.62
C LEU A 94 -3.68 -17.83 5.42
N GLN A 95 -3.33 -18.73 6.32
CA GLN A 95 -2.00 -19.35 6.38
C GLN A 95 -1.67 -20.10 5.10
N ASP A 96 -2.50 -21.06 4.69
CA ASP A 96 -2.30 -21.86 3.47
C ASP A 96 -2.14 -20.99 2.22
N SER A 97 -2.95 -19.93 2.11
CA SER A 97 -2.90 -19.00 0.97
C SER A 97 -1.59 -18.20 0.94
N VAL A 98 -1.08 -17.81 2.11
CA VAL A 98 0.18 -17.07 2.23
C VAL A 98 1.38 -17.98 1.97
N GLU A 99 1.39 -19.19 2.51
CA GLU A 99 2.46 -20.18 2.31
C GLU A 99 2.55 -20.65 0.85
N LEU A 100 1.40 -20.96 0.23
CA LEU A 100 1.39 -21.26 -1.20
C LEU A 100 1.87 -20.06 -2.03
N GLY A 101 1.49 -18.85 -1.63
CA GLY A 101 1.91 -17.60 -2.26
C GLY A 101 3.42 -17.36 -2.19
N SER A 102 4.03 -17.58 -1.01
CA SER A 102 5.46 -17.38 -0.76
C SER A 102 6.33 -18.39 -1.52
N LEU A 103 5.84 -19.61 -1.72
CA LEU A 103 6.52 -20.61 -2.55
C LEU A 103 6.39 -20.27 -4.04
N THR A 104 5.18 -19.99 -4.50
CA THR A 104 4.92 -19.83 -5.94
C THR A 104 5.38 -18.49 -6.52
N ILE A 105 5.66 -17.48 -5.69
CA ILE A 105 6.30 -16.23 -6.16
C ILE A 105 7.76 -16.43 -6.56
N LEU A 106 8.43 -17.48 -6.05
CA LEU A 106 9.82 -17.78 -6.37
C LEU A 106 10.02 -18.13 -7.86
N SER A 107 8.99 -18.68 -8.52
CA SER A 107 9.05 -18.99 -9.95
C SER A 107 8.86 -17.79 -10.87
N LYS A 108 8.55 -16.60 -10.33
CA LYS A 108 8.35 -15.36 -11.10
C LYS A 108 9.69 -14.64 -11.30
N PRO A 109 9.80 -13.68 -12.23
CA PRO A 109 10.99 -12.84 -12.35
C PRO A 109 11.10 -11.84 -11.18
N PHE A 110 12.31 -11.38 -10.86
CA PHE A 110 12.56 -10.32 -9.86
C PHE A 110 12.40 -8.93 -10.51
N LYS A 111 11.23 -8.68 -11.10
CA LYS A 111 10.89 -7.41 -11.75
C LYS A 111 9.45 -7.04 -11.39
N ASP A 112 9.19 -5.74 -11.29
CA ASP A 112 7.83 -5.19 -11.19
C ASP A 112 7.36 -4.72 -12.57
N ASN A 113 6.05 -4.69 -12.79
CA ASN A 113 5.46 -4.12 -13.99
C ASN A 113 5.74 -2.60 -14.05
N ASP A 114 6.29 -2.14 -15.17
CA ASP A 114 6.71 -0.76 -15.38
C ASP A 114 5.52 0.21 -15.35
N ASP A 115 4.32 -0.24 -15.76
CA ASP A 115 3.09 0.56 -15.73
C ASP A 115 2.64 0.95 -14.31
N LEU A 116 3.07 0.20 -13.30
CA LEU A 116 2.73 0.44 -11.91
C LEU A 116 3.71 1.42 -11.24
N ILE A 117 4.87 1.67 -11.87
CA ILE A 117 5.95 2.45 -11.28
C ILE A 117 5.52 3.94 -11.23
N PRO A 118 5.37 4.52 -10.02
CA PRO A 118 4.96 5.90 -9.89
C PRO A 118 6.08 6.86 -10.32
N MET A 119 5.76 7.73 -11.28
CA MET A 119 6.59 8.88 -11.63
C MET A 119 6.34 10.03 -10.63
N CYS A 120 7.41 10.67 -10.17
CA CYS A 120 7.30 11.93 -9.45
C CYS A 120 7.12 13.08 -10.44
N TYR A 121 5.94 13.68 -10.46
CA TYR A 121 5.64 14.81 -11.34
C TYR A 121 6.44 16.11 -11.07
N ARG A 122 7.22 16.18 -9.98
CA ARG A 122 8.10 17.33 -9.69
C ARG A 122 9.49 17.19 -10.29
N CYS A 123 10.08 16.00 -10.23
CA CYS A 123 11.47 15.76 -10.68
C CYS A 123 11.58 14.69 -11.76
N SER A 124 10.45 14.21 -12.27
CA SER A 124 10.30 13.17 -13.28
C SER A 124 10.98 11.84 -12.94
N SER A 125 11.38 11.63 -11.68
CA SER A 125 12.02 10.38 -11.27
C SER A 125 10.99 9.27 -11.05
N ASN A 126 11.35 8.06 -11.48
CA ASN A 126 10.60 6.86 -11.18
C ASN A 126 10.86 6.43 -9.73
N ASN A 127 9.81 6.16 -8.98
CA ASN A 127 9.89 5.79 -7.58
C ASN A 127 9.60 4.31 -7.38
N PRO A 128 10.31 3.62 -6.47
CA PRO A 128 10.01 2.23 -6.15
C PRO A 128 8.58 2.09 -5.62
N LEU A 129 7.99 0.91 -5.79
CA LEU A 129 6.64 0.65 -5.32
C LEU A 129 6.54 0.70 -3.79
N PHE A 130 7.62 0.36 -3.09
CA PHE A 130 7.77 0.47 -1.64
C PHE A 130 8.88 1.46 -1.27
N ASN A 131 8.58 2.36 -0.33
CA ASN A 131 9.54 3.30 0.27
C ASN A 131 9.37 3.32 1.81
N SER A 132 10.43 3.01 2.55
CA SER A 132 10.43 3.04 4.02
C SER A 132 10.28 4.45 4.61
N GLN A 133 10.59 5.50 3.84
CA GLN A 133 10.38 6.90 4.24
C GLN A 133 8.89 7.33 4.19
N GLY A 134 8.01 6.48 3.63
CA GLY A 134 6.57 6.72 3.52
C GLY A 134 6.19 7.31 2.15
N HIS A 135 5.22 8.22 2.16
CA HIS A 135 4.61 8.77 0.94
C HIS A 135 5.41 9.93 0.33
N VAL A 136 6.71 9.77 0.17
CA VAL A 136 7.57 10.82 -0.42
C VAL A 136 8.37 10.28 -1.60
N CYS A 137 8.72 11.19 -2.51
CA CYS A 137 9.66 10.89 -3.57
C CYS A 137 11.05 10.58 -2.99
N VAL A 138 11.70 9.52 -3.46
CA VAL A 138 13.04 9.13 -3.02
C VAL A 138 14.13 10.11 -3.46
N ASN A 139 13.86 10.93 -4.49
CA ASN A 139 14.82 11.87 -5.05
C ASN A 139 14.63 13.30 -4.52
N CYS A 140 13.42 13.87 -4.65
CA CYS A 140 13.16 15.26 -4.28
C CYS A 140 12.36 15.44 -2.97
N HIS A 141 12.04 14.34 -2.29
CA HIS A 141 11.26 14.31 -1.04
C HIS A 141 9.87 14.95 -1.09
N GLN A 142 9.36 15.24 -2.30
CA GLN A 142 8.00 15.75 -2.46
C GLN A 142 6.98 14.72 -1.96
N PRO A 143 6.01 15.12 -1.12
CA PRO A 143 4.95 14.23 -0.69
C PRO A 143 4.02 13.85 -1.86
N PHE A 144 3.64 12.58 -1.93
CA PHE A 144 2.61 12.08 -2.82
C PHE A 144 1.24 12.33 -2.21
N VAL A 145 0.31 12.89 -3.00
CA VAL A 145 -1.10 13.02 -2.62
C VAL A 145 -1.91 11.92 -3.29
N TYR A 146 -2.92 11.41 -2.60
CA TYR A 146 -3.74 10.28 -3.06
C TYR A 146 -5.17 10.76 -3.28
N SER A 147 -5.80 10.27 -4.34
CA SER A 147 -7.24 10.43 -4.52
C SER A 147 -7.99 9.44 -3.63
N PHE A 148 -8.90 9.87 -2.76
CA PHE A 148 -9.65 8.95 -1.88
C PHE A 148 -10.78 8.16 -2.58
N SER A 149 -10.90 8.26 -3.91
CA SER A 149 -11.81 7.42 -4.70
C SER A 149 -11.10 6.21 -5.32
N SER A 150 -9.98 6.42 -6.02
CA SER A 150 -9.21 5.36 -6.68
C SER A 150 -7.88 5.02 -5.99
N PHE A 151 -7.45 5.85 -5.04
CA PHE A 151 -6.12 5.87 -4.44
C PHE A 151 -4.98 6.00 -5.46
N ALA A 152 -5.30 6.40 -6.70
CA ALA A 152 -4.31 6.83 -7.65
C ALA A 152 -3.60 8.08 -7.11
N ARG A 153 -2.27 8.11 -7.26
CA ARG A 153 -1.46 9.25 -6.84
C ARG A 153 -1.70 10.44 -7.76
N ARG A 154 -1.84 11.62 -7.18
CA ARG A 154 -1.78 12.90 -7.87
C ARG A 154 -0.67 13.76 -7.25
N LEU A 155 -0.25 14.79 -7.99
CA LEU A 155 0.63 15.83 -7.51
C LEU A 155 0.15 16.34 -6.13
N GLY A 156 1.03 16.26 -5.13
CA GLY A 156 0.86 17.02 -3.91
C GLY A 156 1.50 18.39 -4.08
N VAL A 157 0.73 19.46 -3.86
CA VAL A 157 1.28 20.79 -3.64
C VAL A 157 2.05 20.74 -2.31
N PRO A 158 3.30 21.23 -2.24
CA PRO A 158 4.06 21.23 -1.00
C PRO A 158 3.30 21.99 0.09
N ALA A 159 3.37 21.51 1.33
CA ALA A 159 2.73 22.15 2.48
C ALA A 159 3.29 23.57 2.79
N SER A 160 4.35 24.01 2.11
CA SER A 160 4.96 25.33 2.26
C SER A 160 4.14 26.48 1.66
N ASP A 161 3.11 26.19 0.85
CA ASP A 161 2.28 27.23 0.21
C ASP A 161 0.94 27.46 0.93
N ARG A 162 0.79 27.00 2.18
CA ARG A 162 -0.30 27.38 3.08
C ARG A 162 0.15 28.52 3.99
N GLY A 163 0.49 29.65 3.37
CA GLY A 163 0.62 30.96 4.02
C GLY A 163 -0.71 31.69 4.04
#